data_AF-A0A9Q6LU27-F1
#
_entry.id   AF-A0A9Q6LU27-F1
#
_cell.length_a   1.000
_cell.length_b   1.000
_cell.length_c   1.000
_cell.angle_alpha   90.00
_cell.angle_beta   90.00
_cell.angle_gamma   90.00
#
_symmetry.space_group_name_H-M   'P 1'
#
loop_
_entity.id
_entity.type
_entity.pdbx_description
1 polymer ?
#
loop_
_entity_poly.entity_id
_entity_poly.type
_entity_poly.pdbx_seq_one_letter_code
_entity_poly.pdbx_strand_id
1 'polypeptide(L)'
;MNKELLDIYSDYLISQNHYATATGLSDLLEGSISHDKVTRFLNKNHFGSKELWSYVKKHVRQYEEEVGGVLSLDDTVEEKPYTDENDVVCWHYSHSKSAHVKGINILTSMVTYKKTSVPIGYETVLKDIKFTDLKDRKEKRKSNISKNEYFRNLINRAINNRVKFDYTVADNWFSSKENMNYIHAKLNKLFILGIKSNRTVACSLGDKINRNYQPVKSLDLKDSEAIDVYLQGINFPVRLMKKIFTNEDGSTGHLYLITNDLETDGDGLYKIYQKRWKIEEYHKSIKQNASLAKSPTKTVRSQCNHIFASIVAFCKLETLSVKVQLNHFALKYKLLVRSNQIAFEELRRLKCL
;
A
#
# COMPACT_ATOMS: atom_id res chain seq x y z
N MET A 1 -8.31 22.05 -5.20
CA MET A 1 -8.94 20.77 -5.58
C MET A 1 -10.44 21.00 -5.66
N ASN A 2 -11.09 20.70 -6.79
CA ASN A 2 -12.56 20.76 -6.87
C ASN A 2 -13.11 19.58 -6.05
N LYS A 3 -13.63 19.88 -4.84
CA LYS A 3 -14.08 18.85 -3.89
C LYS A 3 -15.33 18.13 -4.37
N GLU A 4 -16.26 18.86 -5.00
CA GLU A 4 -17.51 18.31 -5.53
C GLU A 4 -17.24 17.30 -6.66
N LEU A 5 -16.40 17.66 -7.64
CA LEU A 5 -16.03 16.73 -8.71
C LEU A 5 -15.26 15.51 -8.19
N LEU A 6 -14.40 15.69 -7.18
CA LEU A 6 -13.73 14.56 -6.54
C LEU A 6 -14.75 13.65 -5.84
N ASP A 7 -15.71 14.23 -5.14
CA ASP A 7 -16.75 13.51 -4.41
C ASP A 7 -17.55 12.63 -5.38
N ILE A 8 -18.10 13.24 -6.44
CA ILE A 8 -18.86 12.56 -7.47
C ILE A 8 -18.02 11.50 -8.20
N TYR A 9 -16.80 11.84 -8.63
CA TYR A 9 -15.95 10.90 -9.35
C TYR A 9 -15.56 9.71 -8.47
N SER A 10 -15.24 9.92 -7.19
CA SER A 10 -14.93 8.82 -6.28
C SER A 10 -16.15 7.95 -5.94
N ASP A 11 -17.37 8.51 -5.89
CA ASP A 11 -18.60 7.70 -5.77
C ASP A 11 -18.85 6.88 -7.02
N TYR A 12 -18.58 7.44 -8.19
CA TYR A 12 -18.62 6.70 -9.45
C TYR A 12 -17.63 5.53 -9.47
N LEU A 13 -16.41 5.72 -8.95
CA LEU A 13 -15.45 4.62 -8.81
C LEU A 13 -15.95 3.50 -7.91
N ILE A 14 -16.86 3.79 -6.97
CA ILE A 14 -17.49 2.80 -6.10
C ILE A 14 -18.68 2.15 -6.80
N SER A 15 -19.50 2.90 -7.55
CA SER A 15 -20.78 2.38 -8.09
C SER A 15 -20.63 1.64 -9.42
N GLN A 16 -19.67 2.02 -10.24
CA GLN A 16 -19.50 1.46 -11.59
C GLN A 16 -18.99 -0.01 -11.56
N ASN A 17 -19.35 -0.79 -12.58
CA ASN A 17 -19.02 -2.23 -12.68
C ASN A 17 -18.17 -2.62 -13.91
N HIS A 18 -17.81 -1.66 -14.76
CA HIS A 18 -16.99 -1.86 -15.95
C HIS A 18 -15.74 -0.95 -15.95
N TYR A 19 -15.65 -0.02 -16.90
CA TYR A 19 -14.56 0.95 -17.00
C TYR A 19 -14.95 2.27 -16.35
N ALA A 20 -14.02 2.87 -15.61
CA ALA A 20 -14.18 4.19 -15.01
C ALA A 20 -13.87 5.31 -16.03
N THR A 21 -14.68 5.39 -17.09
CA THR A 21 -14.53 6.38 -18.17
C THR A 21 -15.21 7.71 -17.83
N ALA A 22 -14.73 8.81 -18.44
CA ALA A 22 -15.36 10.13 -18.29
C ALA A 22 -16.76 10.19 -18.95
N THR A 23 -16.94 9.49 -20.08
CA THR A 23 -18.24 9.34 -20.74
C THR A 23 -19.21 8.55 -19.87
N GLY A 24 -18.78 7.42 -19.29
CA GLY A 24 -19.64 6.60 -18.43
C GLY A 24 -20.12 7.35 -17.18
N LEU A 25 -19.31 8.26 -16.62
CA LEU A 25 -19.79 9.15 -15.55
C LEU A 25 -20.80 10.18 -16.07
N SER A 26 -20.53 10.78 -17.23
CA SER A 26 -21.45 11.73 -17.86
C SER A 26 -22.81 11.09 -18.14
N ASP A 27 -22.82 9.86 -18.67
CA ASP A 27 -24.02 9.10 -18.99
C ASP A 27 -24.79 8.72 -17.72
N LEU A 28 -24.09 8.27 -16.68
CA LEU A 28 -24.69 7.95 -15.37
C LEU A 28 -25.42 9.15 -14.75
N LEU A 29 -24.95 10.36 -15.03
CA LEU A 29 -25.51 11.60 -14.51
C LEU A 29 -26.34 12.36 -15.55
N GLU A 30 -26.77 11.68 -16.62
CA GLU A 30 -27.63 12.22 -17.69
C GLU A 30 -27.11 13.56 -18.26
N GLY A 31 -25.79 13.68 -18.39
CA GLY A 31 -25.13 14.86 -18.97
C GLY A 31 -25.03 16.07 -18.04
N SER A 32 -25.54 16.01 -16.80
CA SER A 32 -25.39 17.11 -15.82
C SER A 32 -23.92 17.48 -15.53
N ILE A 33 -23.01 16.53 -15.74
CA ILE A 33 -21.56 16.75 -15.78
C ILE A 33 -21.01 16.20 -17.09
N SER A 34 -20.50 17.08 -17.95
CA SER A 34 -19.91 16.66 -19.22
C SER A 34 -18.63 15.84 -19.04
N HIS A 35 -18.40 14.88 -19.94
CA HIS A 35 -17.18 14.09 -19.99
C HIS A 35 -15.90 14.95 -20.12
N ASP A 36 -15.97 16.10 -20.78
CA ASP A 36 -14.87 17.07 -20.86
C ASP A 36 -14.53 17.68 -19.51
N LYS A 37 -15.51 17.92 -18.64
CA LYS A 37 -15.28 18.45 -17.29
C LYS A 37 -14.54 17.42 -16.43
N VAL A 38 -14.89 16.14 -16.55
CA VAL A 38 -14.20 15.02 -15.87
C VAL A 38 -12.78 14.86 -16.41
N THR A 39 -12.59 14.87 -17.72
CA THR A 39 -11.27 14.76 -18.36
C THR A 39 -10.36 15.92 -17.95
N ARG A 40 -10.86 17.14 -17.94
CA ARG A 40 -10.12 18.32 -17.43
C ARG A 40 -9.79 18.17 -15.95
N PHE A 41 -10.72 17.69 -15.13
CA PHE A 41 -10.46 17.45 -13.70
C PHE A 41 -9.29 16.49 -13.48
N LEU A 42 -9.26 15.37 -14.21
CA LEU A 42 -8.17 14.38 -14.10
C LEU A 42 -6.83 14.87 -14.67
N ASN A 43 -6.81 15.87 -15.56
CA ASN A 43 -5.57 16.36 -16.16
C ASN A 43 -5.05 17.69 -15.58
N LYS A 44 -5.89 18.47 -14.87
CA LYS A 44 -5.56 19.87 -14.51
C LYS A 44 -4.49 20.02 -13.42
N ASN A 45 -4.68 19.39 -12.26
CA ASN A 45 -3.80 19.55 -11.10
C ASN A 45 -3.07 18.26 -10.79
N HIS A 46 -1.98 18.29 -10.02
CA HIS A 46 -1.40 17.08 -9.43
C HIS A 46 -2.08 16.75 -8.10
N PHE A 47 -2.57 15.52 -7.94
CA PHE A 47 -3.07 15.04 -6.65
C PHE A 47 -2.16 13.94 -6.12
N GLY A 48 -1.30 14.26 -5.15
CA GLY A 48 -0.36 13.34 -4.52
C GLY A 48 -0.65 13.12 -3.04
N SER A 49 0.37 12.71 -2.27
CA SER A 49 0.22 12.50 -0.81
C SER A 49 -0.22 13.76 -0.06
N LYS A 50 0.15 14.95 -0.53
CA LYS A 50 -0.24 16.20 0.13
C LYS A 50 -1.76 16.38 0.12
N GLU A 51 -2.37 16.14 -1.04
CA GLU A 51 -3.82 16.21 -1.22
C GLU A 51 -4.53 15.07 -0.48
N LEU A 52 -3.94 13.86 -0.47
CA LEU A 52 -4.47 12.74 0.30
C LEU A 52 -4.49 13.07 1.79
N TRP A 53 -3.38 13.58 2.34
CA TRP A 53 -3.33 14.00 3.74
C TRP A 53 -4.38 15.07 4.03
N SER A 54 -4.52 16.08 3.18
CA SER A 54 -5.55 17.12 3.34
C SER A 54 -6.96 16.53 3.44
N TYR A 55 -7.25 15.47 2.67
CA TYR A 55 -8.53 14.76 2.70
C TYR A 55 -8.72 13.96 4.01
N VAL A 56 -7.73 13.15 4.40
CA VAL A 56 -7.88 12.22 5.54
C VAL A 56 -7.55 12.84 6.91
N LYS A 57 -6.92 14.02 6.95
CA LYS A 57 -6.40 14.64 8.18
C LYS A 57 -7.47 14.72 9.27
N LYS A 58 -8.69 15.19 8.96
CA LYS A 58 -9.77 15.33 9.96
C LYS A 58 -10.10 13.98 10.60
N HIS A 59 -10.23 12.94 9.78
CA HIS A 59 -10.53 11.58 10.24
C HIS A 59 -9.39 11.02 11.10
N VAL A 60 -8.14 11.18 10.65
CA VAL A 60 -6.96 10.75 11.43
C VAL A 60 -6.94 11.44 12.79
N ARG A 61 -7.14 12.77 12.85
CA ARG A 61 -7.15 13.51 14.13
C ARG A 61 -8.29 13.13 15.06
N GLN A 62 -9.40 12.63 14.53
CA GLN A 62 -10.53 12.19 15.34
C GLN A 62 -10.26 10.87 16.07
N TYR A 63 -9.41 10.00 15.51
CA TYR A 63 -9.19 8.64 16.03
C TYR A 63 -7.74 8.35 16.39
N GLU A 64 -6.85 9.33 16.30
CA GLU A 64 -5.45 9.15 16.68
C GLU A 64 -5.34 8.88 18.19
N GLU A 65 -4.42 7.97 18.52
CA GLU A 65 -4.07 7.65 19.90
C GLU A 65 -2.67 8.21 20.19
N GLU A 66 -2.42 8.62 21.44
CA GLU A 66 -1.09 9.08 21.85
C GLU A 66 -0.04 7.97 21.73
N VAL A 67 -0.46 6.73 22.01
CA VAL A 67 0.40 5.53 22.03
C VAL A 67 -0.35 4.37 21.35
N GLY A 68 0.39 3.47 20.72
CA GLY A 68 -0.08 2.25 20.07
C GLY A 68 -0.35 2.38 18.56
N GLY A 69 -0.11 3.57 17.99
CA GLY A 69 -0.25 3.82 16.56
C GLY A 69 0.82 3.08 15.74
N VAL A 70 0.42 2.45 14.64
CA VAL A 70 1.33 1.71 13.76
C VAL A 70 1.28 2.30 12.35
N LEU A 71 2.44 2.70 11.85
CA LEU A 71 2.63 3.14 10.48
C LEU A 71 3.09 1.96 9.61
N SER A 72 2.17 1.40 8.83
CA SER A 72 2.47 0.32 7.89
C SER A 72 2.86 0.90 6.54
N LEU A 73 3.89 0.34 5.91
CA LEU A 73 4.28 0.67 4.54
C LEU A 73 4.41 -0.61 3.72
N ASP A 74 3.82 -0.59 2.54
CA ASP A 74 3.83 -1.72 1.61
C ASP A 74 3.55 -1.22 0.21
N ASP A 75 4.03 -1.96 -0.79
CA ASP A 75 3.80 -1.64 -2.19
C ASP A 75 2.86 -2.62 -2.89
N THR A 76 2.29 -2.15 -3.99
CA THR A 76 1.49 -3.00 -4.86
C THR A 76 1.74 -2.61 -6.31
N VAL A 77 1.58 -3.57 -7.22
CA VAL A 77 1.61 -3.30 -8.67
C VAL A 77 0.20 -3.42 -9.20
N GLU A 78 -0.26 -2.35 -9.85
CA GLU A 78 -1.49 -2.30 -10.61
C GLU A 78 -1.18 -2.64 -12.07
N GLU A 79 -1.65 -3.80 -12.54
CA GLU A 79 -1.29 -4.30 -13.88
C GLU A 79 -2.02 -3.53 -14.99
N LYS A 80 -1.26 -3.14 -16.01
CA LYS A 80 -1.74 -2.41 -17.19
C LYS A 80 -1.19 -3.03 -18.47
N PRO A 81 -1.50 -4.31 -18.77
CA PRO A 81 -0.88 -5.06 -19.88
C PRO A 81 -1.14 -4.43 -21.26
N TYR A 82 -2.27 -3.72 -21.42
CA TYR A 82 -2.68 -3.14 -22.70
C TYR A 82 -2.48 -1.62 -22.79
N THR A 83 -1.87 -0.98 -21.79
CA THR A 83 -1.57 0.46 -21.81
C THR A 83 -0.15 0.68 -22.31
N ASP A 84 0.04 1.72 -23.11
CA ASP A 84 1.37 2.13 -23.60
C ASP A 84 2.29 2.49 -22.43
N GLU A 85 3.59 2.21 -22.59
CA GLU A 85 4.56 2.51 -21.55
C GLU A 85 4.81 4.02 -21.42
N ASN A 86 4.88 4.49 -20.19
CA ASN A 86 5.29 5.85 -19.84
C ASN A 86 6.11 5.80 -18.53
N ASP A 87 6.28 6.94 -17.86
CA ASP A 87 7.15 7.02 -16.68
C ASP A 87 6.55 6.32 -15.44
N VAL A 88 5.23 6.06 -15.41
CA VAL A 88 4.57 5.30 -14.33
C VAL A 88 4.05 3.94 -14.78
N VAL A 89 3.62 3.79 -16.03
CA VAL A 89 3.24 2.51 -16.63
C VAL A 89 4.47 1.88 -17.26
N CYS A 90 5.09 0.94 -16.57
CA CYS A 90 6.28 0.26 -17.08
C CYS A 90 6.43 -1.14 -16.46
N TRP A 91 7.53 -1.83 -16.75
CA TRP A 91 7.77 -3.19 -16.25
C TRP A 91 8.27 -3.19 -14.79
N HIS A 92 7.58 -3.92 -13.92
CA HIS A 92 7.93 -4.12 -12.51
C HIS A 92 8.01 -5.61 -12.18
N TYR A 93 8.95 -6.01 -11.34
CA TYR A 93 8.99 -7.39 -10.86
C TYR A 93 7.86 -7.62 -9.86
N SER A 94 7.05 -8.66 -10.07
CA SER A 94 6.00 -9.10 -9.16
C SER A 94 6.41 -10.41 -8.51
N HIS A 95 6.57 -10.40 -7.18
CA HIS A 95 6.90 -11.61 -6.42
C HIS A 95 5.76 -12.63 -6.47
N SER A 96 4.50 -12.19 -6.50
CA SER A 96 3.34 -13.11 -6.56
C SER A 96 3.26 -13.90 -7.86
N LYS A 97 3.79 -13.34 -8.96
CA LYS A 97 3.85 -14.01 -10.27
C LYS A 97 5.24 -14.54 -10.60
N SER A 98 6.24 -14.29 -9.76
CA SER A 98 7.66 -14.55 -10.02
C SER A 98 8.11 -14.07 -11.41
N ALA A 99 7.57 -12.94 -11.88
CA ALA A 99 7.76 -12.45 -13.24
C ALA A 99 7.66 -10.93 -13.31
N HIS A 100 8.20 -10.35 -14.38
CA HIS A 100 7.97 -8.94 -14.69
C HIS A 100 6.57 -8.75 -15.27
N VAL A 101 5.83 -7.81 -14.72
CA VAL A 101 4.51 -7.38 -15.20
C VAL A 101 4.54 -5.91 -15.58
N LYS A 102 3.83 -5.55 -16.65
CA LYS A 102 3.64 -4.15 -17.03
C LYS A 102 2.51 -3.55 -16.19
N GLY A 103 2.77 -2.43 -15.53
CA GLY A 103 1.83 -1.83 -14.61
C GLY A 103 2.35 -0.55 -13.95
N ILE A 104 1.65 -0.10 -12.92
CA ILE A 104 2.04 1.03 -12.08
C ILE A 104 2.33 0.50 -10.68
N ASN A 105 3.53 0.79 -10.17
CA ASN A 105 3.88 0.44 -8.80
C ASN A 105 3.58 1.59 -7.83
N ILE A 106 2.79 1.30 -6.81
CA ILE A 106 2.28 2.24 -5.82
C ILE A 106 2.80 1.81 -4.46
N LEU A 107 3.58 2.66 -3.80
CA LEU A 107 4.00 2.50 -2.41
C LEU A 107 3.08 3.33 -1.52
N THR A 108 2.48 2.72 -0.51
CA THR A 108 1.51 3.39 0.38
C THR A 108 2.05 3.44 1.80
N SER A 109 1.75 4.50 2.54
CA SER A 109 1.84 4.53 4.00
C SER A 109 0.45 4.64 4.62
N MET A 110 0.15 3.74 5.54
CA MET A 110 -1.14 3.60 6.20
C MET A 110 -0.95 3.63 7.71
N VAL A 111 -1.70 4.47 8.41
CA VAL A 111 -1.69 4.48 9.88
C VAL A 111 -2.85 3.66 10.41
N THR A 112 -2.57 2.85 11.44
CA THR A 112 -3.55 2.01 12.12
C THR A 112 -3.58 2.36 13.61
N TYR A 113 -4.78 2.71 14.07
CA TYR A 113 -5.18 2.86 15.48
C TYR A 113 -6.23 1.79 15.81
N LYS A 114 -6.72 1.72 17.06
CA LYS A 114 -7.70 0.68 17.46
C LYS A 114 -9.00 0.76 16.68
N LYS A 115 -9.45 1.97 16.34
CA LYS A 115 -10.76 2.21 15.71
C LYS A 115 -10.69 2.48 14.21
N THR A 116 -9.50 2.69 13.65
CA THR A 116 -9.39 3.06 12.23
C THR A 116 -8.03 2.68 11.65
N SER A 117 -8.05 2.34 10.37
CA SER A 117 -6.88 2.21 9.52
C SER A 117 -7.07 3.07 8.27
N VAL A 118 -6.14 3.98 7.98
CA VAL A 118 -6.32 4.96 6.89
C VAL A 118 -5.02 5.18 6.13
N PRO A 119 -5.03 5.17 4.78
CA PRO A 119 -3.87 5.57 3.99
C PRO A 119 -3.64 7.08 4.15
N ILE A 120 -2.44 7.45 4.57
CA ILE A 120 -2.06 8.86 4.84
C ILE A 120 -1.10 9.42 3.81
N GLY A 121 -0.49 8.56 3.00
CA GLY A 121 0.45 8.93 1.95
C GLY A 121 0.59 7.80 0.94
N TYR A 122 0.97 8.17 -0.27
CA TYR A 122 1.32 7.23 -1.33
C TYR A 122 2.29 7.87 -2.34
N GLU A 123 3.04 7.02 -3.02
CA GLU A 123 3.96 7.39 -4.09
C GLU A 123 3.80 6.43 -5.28
N THR A 124 3.71 6.98 -6.49
CA THR A 124 3.86 6.20 -7.71
C THR A 124 5.33 6.14 -8.08
N VAL A 125 5.88 4.94 -8.23
CA VAL A 125 7.30 4.75 -8.60
C VAL A 125 7.51 5.22 -10.04
N LEU A 126 8.24 6.32 -10.20
CA LEU A 126 8.56 6.91 -11.50
C LEU A 126 9.83 6.30 -12.07
N LYS A 127 9.79 5.77 -13.30
CA LYS A 127 10.98 5.30 -14.04
C LYS A 127 11.22 6.20 -15.26
N ASP A 128 11.72 7.38 -14.95
CA ASP A 128 11.99 8.52 -15.83
C ASP A 128 13.28 8.38 -16.64
N ILE A 129 14.20 7.49 -16.24
CA ILE A 129 15.47 7.29 -16.94
C ILE A 129 15.35 6.11 -17.90
N LYS A 130 15.43 6.39 -19.20
CA LYS A 130 15.59 5.37 -20.25
C LYS A 130 17.06 4.99 -20.42
N PHE A 131 17.33 3.71 -20.61
CA PHE A 131 18.65 3.19 -20.92
C PHE A 131 18.54 1.92 -21.76
N THR A 132 19.59 1.60 -22.53
CA THR A 132 19.66 0.34 -23.27
C THR A 132 20.55 -0.63 -22.50
N ASP A 133 20.03 -1.82 -22.19
CA ASP A 133 20.84 -2.86 -21.56
C ASP A 133 21.76 -3.49 -22.61
N LEU A 134 23.07 -3.47 -22.35
CA LEU A 134 24.08 -3.96 -23.28
C LEU A 134 23.95 -5.47 -23.56
N LYS A 135 23.35 -6.24 -22.64
CA LYS A 135 23.22 -7.70 -22.77
C LYS A 135 22.15 -8.10 -23.78
N ASP A 136 20.98 -7.46 -23.74
CA ASP A 136 19.84 -7.82 -24.59
C ASP A 136 19.49 -6.76 -25.65
N ARG A 137 20.19 -5.61 -25.63
CA ARG A 137 19.96 -4.44 -26.51
C ARG A 137 18.53 -3.91 -26.45
N LYS A 138 17.81 -4.15 -25.35
CA LYS A 138 16.44 -3.65 -25.15
C LYS A 138 16.47 -2.33 -24.38
N GLU A 139 15.61 -1.40 -24.78
CA GLU A 139 15.31 -0.21 -23.99
C GLU A 139 14.64 -0.65 -22.68
N LYS A 140 15.18 -0.20 -21.57
CA LYS A 140 14.68 -0.40 -20.21
C LYS A 140 14.55 0.95 -19.52
N ARG A 141 13.77 0.95 -18.45
CA ARG A 141 13.56 2.13 -17.61
C ARG A 141 14.03 1.87 -16.19
N LYS A 142 14.68 2.85 -15.57
CA LYS A 142 15.04 2.86 -14.15
C LYS A 142 14.52 4.14 -13.49
N SER A 143 14.34 4.07 -12.18
CA SER A 143 13.97 5.25 -11.39
C SER A 143 15.20 6.00 -10.94
N ASN A 144 15.12 7.33 -10.93
CA ASN A 144 16.09 8.17 -10.24
C ASN A 144 16.02 8.03 -8.71
N ILE A 145 14.85 7.65 -8.17
CA ILE A 145 14.59 7.51 -6.73
C ILE A 145 14.40 6.02 -6.38
N SER A 146 15.16 5.52 -5.41
CA SER A 146 15.00 4.12 -5.00
C SER A 146 13.69 3.90 -4.24
N LYS A 147 13.11 2.69 -4.28
CA LYS A 147 11.94 2.36 -3.43
C LYS A 147 12.20 2.59 -1.93
N ASN A 148 13.42 2.34 -1.46
CA ASN A 148 13.81 2.61 -0.08
C ASN A 148 13.83 4.12 0.24
N GLU A 149 14.11 4.96 -0.75
CA GLU A 149 14.03 6.41 -0.59
C GLU A 149 12.57 6.88 -0.57
N TYR A 150 11.71 6.38 -1.45
CA TYR A 150 10.27 6.62 -1.37
C TYR A 150 9.69 6.21 0.00
N PHE A 151 10.12 5.06 0.53
CA PHE A 151 9.75 4.58 1.86
C PHE A 151 10.09 5.59 2.95
N ARG A 152 11.35 6.07 3.00
CA ARG A 152 11.77 7.10 3.96
C ARG A 152 11.04 8.43 3.76
N ASN A 153 10.77 8.82 2.51
CA ASN A 153 10.01 10.03 2.19
C ASN A 153 8.56 9.96 2.70
N LEU A 154 7.91 8.80 2.62
CA LEU A 154 6.57 8.61 3.17
C LEU A 154 6.55 8.67 4.70
N ILE A 155 7.57 8.11 5.37
CA ILE A 155 7.71 8.24 6.83
C ILE A 155 7.92 9.70 7.21
N ASN A 156 8.81 10.41 6.50
CA ASN A 156 9.03 11.85 6.70
C ASN A 156 7.75 12.67 6.58
N ARG A 157 6.92 12.35 5.58
CA ARG A 157 5.62 13.00 5.44
C ARG A 157 4.72 12.74 6.64
N ALA A 158 4.67 11.52 7.16
CA ALA A 158 3.91 11.20 8.37
C ALA A 158 4.41 12.01 9.58
N ILE A 159 5.73 12.10 9.77
CA ILE A 159 6.36 12.90 10.85
C ILE A 159 6.07 14.39 10.68
N ASN A 160 6.28 14.96 9.49
CA ASN A 160 6.02 16.37 9.19
C ASN A 160 4.53 16.73 9.37
N ASN A 161 3.65 15.79 9.02
CA ASN A 161 2.23 15.91 9.24
C ASN A 161 1.81 15.68 10.70
N ARG A 162 2.76 15.40 11.60
CA ARG A 162 2.57 15.12 13.03
C ARG A 162 1.60 13.96 13.28
N VAL A 163 1.69 12.90 12.48
CA VAL A 163 0.93 11.66 12.69
C VAL A 163 1.52 10.93 13.89
N LYS A 164 0.67 10.50 14.82
CA LYS A 164 1.10 9.78 16.03
C LYS A 164 1.24 8.30 15.73
N PHE A 165 2.44 7.75 15.90
CA PHE A 165 2.72 6.33 15.77
C PHE A 165 4.02 6.00 16.52
N ASP A 166 4.12 4.77 17.02
CA ASP A 166 5.30 4.28 17.72
C ASP A 166 6.12 3.36 16.83
N TYR A 167 5.43 2.50 16.08
CA TYR A 167 6.04 1.48 15.23
C TYR A 167 5.91 1.82 13.76
N THR A 168 7.01 1.67 13.02
CA THR A 168 7.03 1.54 11.57
C THR A 168 7.09 0.07 11.19
N VAL A 169 6.14 -0.42 10.40
CA VAL A 169 6.03 -1.83 10.05
C VAL A 169 6.05 -2.03 8.54
N ALA A 170 6.88 -2.95 8.06
CA ALA A 170 6.98 -3.28 6.64
C ALA A 170 7.53 -4.69 6.41
N ASP A 171 7.45 -5.17 5.17
CA ASP A 171 7.98 -6.47 4.78
C ASP A 171 9.52 -6.50 4.69
N ASN A 172 10.06 -7.64 4.25
CA ASN A 172 11.51 -7.81 4.11
C ASN A 172 12.14 -7.03 2.95
N TRP A 173 11.35 -6.47 2.03
CA TRP A 173 11.89 -5.64 0.95
C TRP A 173 12.45 -4.32 1.49
N PHE A 174 11.85 -3.80 2.57
CA PHE A 174 12.25 -2.54 3.21
C PHE A 174 13.21 -2.70 4.39
N SER A 175 13.69 -3.93 4.67
CA SER A 175 14.62 -4.23 5.77
C SER A 175 16.09 -3.89 5.44
N SER A 176 16.33 -2.76 4.80
CA SER A 176 17.69 -2.27 4.50
C SER A 176 18.34 -1.64 5.73
N LYS A 177 19.68 -1.67 5.78
CA LYS A 177 20.44 -1.05 6.89
C LYS A 177 20.19 0.46 6.96
N GLU A 178 20.04 1.10 5.81
CA GLU A 178 19.76 2.52 5.68
C GLU A 178 18.40 2.86 6.29
N ASN A 179 17.35 2.06 6.03
CA ASN A 179 16.04 2.28 6.62
C ASN A 179 16.03 2.04 8.13
N MET A 180 16.67 0.97 8.61
CA MET A 180 16.74 0.69 10.06
C MET A 180 17.47 1.80 10.82
N ASN A 181 18.66 2.21 10.34
CA ASN A 181 19.41 3.32 10.92
C ASN A 181 18.63 4.63 10.87
N TYR A 182 17.89 4.86 9.78
CA TYR A 182 17.07 6.05 9.64
C TYR A 182 15.94 6.09 10.68
N ILE A 183 15.17 5.02 10.82
CA ILE A 183 14.05 4.96 11.77
C ILE A 183 14.57 5.05 13.22
N HIS A 184 15.61 4.29 13.55
CA HIS A 184 16.17 4.29 14.90
C HIS A 184 16.90 5.59 15.24
N ALA A 185 17.94 5.97 14.48
CA ALA A 185 18.86 7.04 14.89
C ALA A 185 18.38 8.44 14.48
N LYS A 186 17.59 8.59 13.41
CA LYS A 186 17.11 9.91 12.96
C LYS A 186 15.73 10.24 13.46
N LEU A 187 14.83 9.25 13.53
CA LEU A 187 13.43 9.49 13.93
C LEU A 187 13.14 9.12 15.38
N ASN A 188 14.04 8.38 16.04
CA ASN A 188 13.82 7.83 17.38
C ASN A 188 12.47 7.09 17.49
N LYS A 189 12.19 6.23 16.50
CA LYS A 189 10.97 5.41 16.42
C LYS A 189 11.31 3.93 16.47
N LEU A 190 10.31 3.13 16.81
CA LEU A 190 10.42 1.68 16.77
C LEU A 190 10.11 1.18 15.35
N PHE A 191 10.70 0.05 14.96
CA PHE A 191 10.36 -0.64 13.73
C PHE A 191 10.13 -2.12 13.97
N ILE A 192 9.24 -2.74 13.19
CA ILE A 192 9.18 -4.20 13.05
C ILE A 192 9.19 -4.51 11.56
N LEU A 193 10.28 -5.07 11.07
CA LEU A 193 10.47 -5.35 9.65
C LEU A 193 10.61 -6.85 9.44
N GLY A 194 10.03 -7.36 8.36
CA GLY A 194 10.36 -8.71 7.90
C GLY A 194 11.86 -8.82 7.59
N ILE A 195 12.46 -10.01 7.77
CA ILE A 195 13.85 -10.22 7.37
C ILE A 195 14.00 -11.57 6.65
N LYS A 196 14.87 -11.62 5.64
CA LYS A 196 15.13 -12.87 4.92
C LYS A 196 15.93 -13.84 5.77
N SER A 197 15.60 -15.11 5.67
CA SER A 197 16.20 -16.19 6.44
C SER A 197 17.70 -16.42 6.15
N ASN A 198 18.18 -15.95 4.98
CA ASN A 198 19.59 -15.98 4.60
C ASN A 198 20.39 -14.74 5.07
N ARG A 199 19.75 -13.77 5.74
CA ARG A 199 20.45 -12.63 6.32
C ARG A 199 21.31 -13.10 7.48
N THR A 200 22.48 -12.48 7.67
CA THR A 200 23.45 -12.88 8.67
C THR A 200 23.38 -12.02 9.93
N VAL A 201 23.48 -12.65 11.10
CA VAL A 201 23.42 -12.03 12.43
C VAL A 201 24.50 -12.62 13.35
N ALA A 202 24.93 -11.85 14.33
CA ALA A 202 25.76 -12.30 15.44
C ALA A 202 24.89 -12.37 16.71
N CYS A 203 25.02 -13.44 17.50
CA CYS A 203 24.17 -13.68 18.67
C CYS A 203 24.66 -12.98 19.95
N SER A 204 25.85 -12.39 19.91
CA SER A 204 26.42 -11.63 21.01
C SER A 204 27.29 -10.48 20.49
N LEU A 205 27.62 -9.54 21.39
CA LEU A 205 28.55 -8.46 21.05
C LEU A 205 29.95 -9.01 20.75
N GLY A 206 30.37 -10.07 21.46
CA GLY A 206 31.64 -10.77 21.20
C GLY A 206 31.67 -11.36 19.80
N ASP A 207 30.61 -12.02 19.38
CA ASP A 207 30.48 -12.56 18.02
C ASP A 207 30.53 -11.45 16.96
N LYS A 208 29.85 -10.33 17.22
CA LYS A 208 29.90 -9.16 16.34
C LYS A 208 31.33 -8.63 16.15
N ILE A 209 32.09 -8.50 17.25
CA ILE A 209 33.48 -8.01 17.25
C ILE A 209 34.39 -9.00 16.51
N ASN A 210 34.23 -10.30 16.78
CA ASN A 210 35.00 -11.36 16.14
C ASN A 210 34.56 -11.67 14.71
N ARG A 211 33.53 -10.96 14.19
CA ARG A 211 32.92 -11.19 12.87
C ARG A 211 32.35 -12.60 12.69
N ASN A 212 31.92 -13.23 13.78
CA ASN A 212 31.21 -14.50 13.80
C ASN A 212 29.73 -14.25 13.49
N TYR A 213 29.40 -14.23 12.20
CA TYR A 213 28.01 -14.09 11.75
C TYR A 213 27.49 -15.40 11.19
N GLN A 214 26.22 -15.69 11.48
CA GLN A 214 25.53 -16.86 10.96
C GLN A 214 24.17 -16.48 10.35
N PRO A 215 23.68 -17.22 9.35
CA PRO A 215 22.37 -16.96 8.77
C PRO A 215 21.23 -17.08 9.80
N VAL A 216 20.20 -16.26 9.68
CA VAL A 216 19.01 -16.33 10.56
C VAL A 216 18.41 -17.73 10.59
N LYS A 217 18.35 -18.42 9.44
CA LYS A 217 17.82 -19.79 9.35
C LYS A 217 18.61 -20.85 10.13
N SER A 218 19.86 -20.58 10.51
CA SER A 218 20.64 -21.52 11.33
C SER A 218 20.44 -21.31 12.82
N LEU A 219 19.77 -20.23 13.21
CA LEU A 219 19.26 -20.05 14.56
C LEU A 219 17.99 -20.89 14.65
N ASP A 220 18.07 -22.05 15.33
CA ASP A 220 16.95 -22.98 15.50
C ASP A 220 15.91 -22.43 16.49
N LEU A 221 15.39 -21.23 16.19
CA LEU A 221 14.41 -20.54 17.03
C LEU A 221 13.10 -21.32 17.02
N LYS A 222 12.47 -21.39 18.19
CA LYS A 222 11.12 -21.93 18.38
C LYS A 222 10.06 -20.91 17.95
N ASP A 223 8.81 -21.35 17.86
CA ASP A 223 7.70 -20.44 17.58
C ASP A 223 7.57 -19.36 18.67
N SER A 224 7.41 -18.12 18.24
CA SER A 224 7.37 -16.92 19.08
C SER A 224 8.63 -16.67 19.94
N GLU A 225 9.72 -17.41 19.71
CA GLU A 225 10.99 -17.12 20.37
C GLU A 225 11.59 -15.83 19.81
N ALA A 226 12.08 -14.98 20.71
CA ALA A 226 12.73 -13.72 20.39
C ALA A 226 14.05 -13.60 21.14
N ILE A 227 15.13 -13.28 20.42
CA ILE A 227 16.47 -13.13 20.96
C ILE A 227 17.11 -11.83 20.48
N ASP A 228 17.99 -11.26 21.29
CA ASP A 228 18.75 -10.08 20.90
C ASP A 228 19.96 -10.51 20.04
N VAL A 229 20.14 -9.83 18.92
CA VAL A 229 21.18 -10.12 17.92
C VAL A 229 21.77 -8.82 17.37
N TYR A 230 22.86 -8.96 16.62
CA TYR A 230 23.53 -7.87 15.95
C TYR A 230 23.57 -8.09 14.44
N LEU A 231 23.04 -7.12 13.69
CA LEU A 231 23.10 -7.12 12.23
C LEU A 231 24.40 -6.49 11.72
N GLN A 232 24.95 -7.06 10.64
CA GLN A 232 26.11 -6.49 9.98
C GLN A 232 25.80 -5.07 9.45
N GLY A 233 26.61 -4.09 9.86
CA GLY A 233 26.46 -2.68 9.47
C GLY A 233 25.41 -1.90 10.27
N ILE A 234 24.84 -2.49 11.32
CA ILE A 234 23.99 -1.82 12.31
C ILE A 234 24.76 -1.69 13.63
N ASN A 235 24.74 -0.51 14.23
CA ASN A 235 25.56 -0.19 15.42
C ASN A 235 24.82 -0.35 16.75
N PHE A 236 23.54 -0.68 16.73
CA PHE A 236 22.71 -0.97 17.89
C PHE A 236 22.26 -2.45 17.89
N PRO A 237 21.98 -3.05 19.05
CA PRO A 237 21.35 -4.37 19.11
C PRO A 237 19.92 -4.31 18.57
N VAL A 238 19.45 -5.43 18.03
CA VAL A 238 18.09 -5.60 17.52
C VAL A 238 17.54 -6.92 18.04
N ARG A 239 16.24 -7.03 18.21
CA ARG A 239 15.59 -8.29 18.57
C ARG A 239 15.07 -8.99 17.32
N LEU A 240 15.44 -10.25 17.19
CA LEU A 240 15.03 -11.18 16.13
C LEU A 240 14.01 -12.15 16.70
N MET A 241 12.88 -12.30 16.04
CA MET A 241 11.88 -13.30 16.39
C MET A 241 11.51 -14.19 15.20
N LYS A 242 11.01 -15.40 15.49
CA LYS A 242 10.49 -16.33 14.49
C LYS A 242 9.03 -16.68 14.80
N LYS A 243 8.18 -16.59 13.78
CA LYS A 243 6.82 -17.13 13.80
C LYS A 243 6.72 -18.31 12.84
N ILE A 244 6.13 -19.40 13.32
CA ILE A 244 5.84 -20.60 12.54
C ILE A 244 4.33 -20.62 12.30
N PHE A 245 3.93 -20.86 11.06
CA PHE A 245 2.53 -20.99 10.68
C PHE A 245 2.33 -22.21 9.79
N THR A 246 1.17 -22.84 9.94
CA THR A 246 0.74 -23.94 9.08
C THR A 246 -0.12 -23.37 7.97
N ASN A 247 0.31 -23.59 6.72
CA ASN A 247 -0.44 -23.20 5.53
C ASN A 247 -1.64 -24.15 5.32
N GLU A 248 -2.61 -23.72 4.50
CA GLU A 248 -3.80 -24.53 4.19
C GLU A 248 -3.47 -25.89 3.53
N ASP A 249 -2.33 -25.98 2.84
CA ASP A 249 -1.81 -27.20 2.23
C ASP A 249 -1.06 -28.12 3.21
N GLY A 250 -1.02 -27.78 4.50
CA GLY A 250 -0.31 -28.51 5.54
C GLY A 250 1.20 -28.24 5.59
N SER A 251 1.74 -27.39 4.71
CA SER A 251 3.15 -27.01 4.74
C SER A 251 3.43 -25.99 5.85
N THR A 252 4.66 -25.98 6.36
CA THR A 252 5.09 -25.02 7.39
C THR A 252 5.72 -23.79 6.75
N GLY A 253 5.18 -22.62 7.02
CA GLY A 253 5.77 -21.34 6.68
C GLY A 253 6.51 -20.71 7.87
N HIS A 254 7.61 -20.03 7.58
CA HIS A 254 8.44 -19.34 8.57
C HIS A 254 8.47 -17.84 8.28
N LEU A 255 8.14 -17.02 9.28
CA LEU A 255 8.29 -15.57 9.24
C LEU A 255 9.34 -15.15 10.27
N TYR A 256 10.36 -14.43 9.80
CA TYR A 256 11.35 -13.81 10.67
C TYR A 256 11.11 -12.31 10.70
N LEU A 257 11.07 -11.74 11.90
CA LEU A 257 10.92 -10.30 12.12
C LEU A 257 12.12 -9.77 12.88
N ILE A 258 12.53 -8.54 12.55
CA ILE A 258 13.56 -7.80 13.26
C ILE A 258 13.01 -6.47 13.77
N THR A 259 13.36 -6.12 15.00
CA THR A 259 12.92 -4.89 15.67
C THR A 259 14.04 -4.24 16.47
N ASN A 260 13.96 -2.94 16.70
CA ASN A 260 14.78 -2.22 17.68
C ASN A 260 14.09 -2.08 19.06
N ASP A 261 12.93 -2.72 19.23
CA ASP A 261 12.28 -2.92 20.52
C ASP A 261 12.89 -4.14 21.22
N LEU A 262 13.62 -3.90 22.30
CA LEU A 262 14.31 -4.92 23.09
C LEU A 262 13.54 -5.28 24.37
N GLU A 263 12.30 -4.81 24.51
CA GLU A 263 11.50 -5.04 25.72
C GLU A 263 10.35 -5.99 25.42
N THR A 264 9.68 -5.82 24.28
CA THR A 264 8.52 -6.66 23.91
C THR A 264 8.93 -8.09 23.54
N ASP A 265 8.15 -9.06 24.01
CA ASP A 265 8.31 -10.48 23.69
C ASP A 265 7.82 -10.84 22.28
N GLY A 266 8.09 -12.07 21.82
CA GLY A 266 7.76 -12.47 20.44
C GLY A 266 6.28 -12.40 20.11
N ASP A 267 5.40 -12.79 21.05
CA ASP A 267 3.95 -12.73 20.84
C ASP A 267 3.43 -11.28 20.76
N GLY A 268 3.93 -10.39 21.63
CA GLY A 268 3.63 -8.97 21.57
C GLY A 268 4.10 -8.32 20.26
N LEU A 269 5.32 -8.62 19.83
CA LEU A 269 5.87 -8.15 18.55
C LEU A 269 5.04 -8.63 17.37
N TYR A 270 4.65 -9.91 17.36
CA TYR A 270 3.84 -10.47 16.29
C TYR A 270 2.45 -9.82 16.25
N LYS A 271 1.81 -9.58 17.40
CA LYS A 271 0.52 -8.87 17.49
C LYS A 271 0.58 -7.45 16.94
N ILE A 272 1.69 -6.74 17.16
CA ILE A 272 1.92 -5.42 16.57
C ILE A 272 2.11 -5.54 15.05
N TYR A 273 2.94 -6.49 14.61
CA TYR A 273 3.21 -6.74 13.19
C TYR A 273 1.94 -7.10 12.40
N GLN A 274 1.01 -7.86 12.99
CA GLN A 274 -0.26 -8.22 12.36
C GLN A 274 -1.12 -7.02 11.97
N LYS A 275 -0.94 -5.84 12.61
CA LYS A 275 -1.62 -4.60 12.17
C LYS A 275 -1.24 -4.18 10.74
N ARG A 276 -0.12 -4.69 10.20
CA ARG A 276 0.29 -4.52 8.79
C ARG A 276 -0.76 -5.07 7.83
N TRP A 277 -1.49 -6.12 8.19
CA TRP A 277 -2.49 -6.77 7.31
C TRP A 277 -3.54 -5.78 6.76
N LYS A 278 -3.83 -4.70 7.51
CA LYS A 278 -4.73 -3.63 7.07
C LYS A 278 -4.31 -2.96 5.76
N ILE A 279 -3.01 -2.87 5.48
CA ILE A 279 -2.53 -2.32 4.20
C ILE A 279 -2.75 -3.30 3.03
N GLU A 280 -2.73 -4.60 3.29
CA GLU A 280 -3.02 -5.64 2.29
C GLU A 280 -4.52 -5.67 1.96
N GLU A 281 -5.38 -5.59 3.00
CA GLU A 281 -6.83 -5.41 2.83
C GLU A 281 -7.15 -4.15 2.01
N TYR A 282 -6.45 -3.05 2.31
CA TYR A 282 -6.53 -1.81 1.53
C TYR A 282 -6.16 -2.03 0.06
N HIS A 283 -5.00 -2.62 -0.23
CA HIS A 283 -4.55 -2.89 -1.60
C HIS A 283 -5.53 -3.77 -2.37
N LYS A 284 -6.08 -4.81 -1.72
CA LYS A 284 -7.13 -5.65 -2.31
C LYS A 284 -8.38 -4.83 -2.62
N SER A 285 -8.80 -3.98 -1.69
CA SER A 285 -10.02 -3.19 -1.84
C SER A 285 -9.92 -2.09 -2.90
N ILE A 286 -8.80 -1.36 -3.01
CA ILE A 286 -8.67 -0.35 -4.08
C ILE A 286 -8.75 -0.99 -5.48
N LYS A 287 -8.18 -2.18 -5.63
CA LYS A 287 -8.19 -2.95 -6.88
C LYS A 287 -9.57 -3.48 -7.24
N GLN A 288 -10.27 -4.07 -6.27
CA GLN A 288 -11.50 -4.81 -6.52
C GLN A 288 -12.77 -3.97 -6.33
N ASN A 289 -12.75 -3.01 -5.40
CA ASN A 289 -13.94 -2.27 -4.96
C ASN A 289 -13.90 -0.78 -5.28
N ALA A 290 -12.71 -0.20 -5.55
CA ALA A 290 -12.54 1.23 -5.82
C ALA A 290 -11.95 1.53 -7.21
N SER A 291 -12.08 0.58 -8.14
CA SER A 291 -11.84 0.80 -9.58
C SER A 291 -10.43 1.25 -10.01
N LEU A 292 -9.40 1.03 -9.18
CA LEU A 292 -8.01 1.42 -9.48
C LEU A 292 -7.53 0.97 -10.88
N ALA A 293 -7.92 -0.24 -11.26
CA ALA A 293 -7.55 -0.87 -12.53
C ALA A 293 -8.37 -0.39 -13.74
N LYS A 294 -9.51 0.27 -13.50
CA LYS A 294 -10.59 0.38 -14.47
C LYS A 294 -10.57 1.68 -15.29
N SER A 295 -9.65 2.60 -15.00
CA SER A 295 -9.50 3.81 -15.83
C SER A 295 -8.74 3.52 -17.14
N PRO A 296 -9.24 4.01 -18.29
CA PRO A 296 -8.56 3.95 -19.58
C PRO A 296 -7.57 5.13 -19.82
N THR A 297 -7.23 5.88 -18.77
CA THR A 297 -6.35 7.05 -18.87
C THR A 297 -4.93 6.69 -19.36
N LYS A 298 -4.34 7.59 -20.17
CA LYS A 298 -3.06 7.33 -20.86
C LYS A 298 -1.91 8.24 -20.40
N THR A 299 -2.20 9.40 -19.83
CA THR A 299 -1.16 10.36 -19.41
C THR A 299 -0.77 10.09 -17.96
N VAL A 300 0.51 10.30 -17.61
CA VAL A 300 1.01 10.17 -16.23
C VAL A 300 0.12 10.96 -15.26
N ARG A 301 -0.23 12.19 -15.61
CA ARG A 301 -1.06 13.08 -14.79
C ARG A 301 -2.44 12.47 -14.49
N SER A 302 -3.16 12.03 -15.52
CA SER A 302 -4.51 11.48 -15.37
C SER A 302 -4.51 10.12 -14.67
N GLN A 303 -3.47 9.30 -14.91
CA GLN A 303 -3.27 8.03 -14.22
C GLN A 303 -3.03 8.23 -12.72
N CYS A 304 -2.10 9.11 -12.33
CA CYS A 304 -1.85 9.43 -10.92
C CYS A 304 -3.08 10.02 -10.23
N ASN A 305 -3.82 10.91 -10.89
CA ASN A 305 -5.02 11.50 -10.32
C ASN A 305 -6.18 10.49 -10.19
N HIS A 306 -6.28 9.52 -11.11
CA HIS A 306 -7.22 8.41 -10.97
C HIS A 306 -6.84 7.49 -9.79
N ILE A 307 -5.54 7.21 -9.61
CA ILE A 307 -5.05 6.48 -8.43
C ILE A 307 -5.47 7.23 -7.16
N PHE A 308 -5.16 8.52 -7.05
CA PHE A 308 -5.61 9.36 -5.93
C PHE A 308 -7.12 9.25 -5.66
N ALA A 309 -7.94 9.39 -6.71
CA ALA A 309 -9.40 9.30 -6.55
C ALA A 309 -9.86 7.89 -6.11
N SER A 310 -9.16 6.83 -6.55
CA SER A 310 -9.43 5.45 -6.11
C SER A 310 -9.09 5.25 -4.62
N ILE A 311 -8.05 5.91 -4.12
CA ILE A 311 -7.71 5.92 -2.68
C ILE A 311 -8.80 6.67 -1.90
N VAL A 312 -9.28 7.80 -2.40
CA VAL A 312 -10.40 8.55 -1.80
C VAL A 312 -11.68 7.70 -1.77
N ALA A 313 -11.98 6.99 -2.87
CA ALA A 313 -13.09 6.04 -2.94
C ALA A 313 -12.96 4.92 -1.91
N PHE A 314 -11.76 4.39 -1.66
CA PHE A 314 -11.52 3.47 -0.54
C PHE A 314 -11.85 4.10 0.81
N CYS A 315 -11.40 5.32 1.11
CA CYS A 315 -11.70 5.99 2.38
C CYS A 315 -13.21 6.18 2.59
N LYS A 316 -13.96 6.46 1.51
CA LYS A 316 -15.42 6.51 1.53
C LYS A 316 -16.04 5.14 1.81
N LEU A 317 -15.55 4.09 1.14
CA LEU A 317 -15.98 2.71 1.38
C LEU A 317 -15.76 2.27 2.83
N GLU A 318 -14.61 2.57 3.42
CA GLU A 318 -14.33 2.26 4.84
C GLU A 318 -15.33 2.97 5.75
N THR A 319 -15.59 4.26 5.49
CA THR A 319 -16.57 5.04 6.27
C THR A 319 -17.98 4.45 6.16
N LEU A 320 -18.38 4.04 4.95
CA LEU A 320 -19.68 3.42 4.72
C LEU A 320 -19.76 2.04 5.36
N SER A 321 -18.72 1.22 5.21
CA SER A 321 -18.58 -0.13 5.78
C SER A 321 -18.88 -0.14 7.28
N VAL A 322 -18.26 0.79 8.02
CA VAL A 322 -18.52 0.98 9.46
C VAL A 322 -19.96 1.42 9.74
N LYS A 323 -20.50 2.34 8.94
CA LYS A 323 -21.88 2.84 9.14
C LYS A 323 -22.94 1.77 8.88
N VAL A 324 -22.77 0.95 7.85
CA VAL A 324 -23.76 -0.06 7.45
C VAL A 324 -23.46 -1.46 8.00
N GLN A 325 -22.34 -1.64 8.71
CA GLN A 325 -21.88 -2.91 9.26
C GLN A 325 -21.73 -4.00 8.18
N LEU A 326 -21.22 -3.64 7.00
CA LEU A 326 -20.95 -4.55 5.89
C LEU A 326 -19.52 -4.37 5.41
N ASN A 327 -18.81 -5.47 5.15
CA ASN A 327 -17.50 -5.39 4.49
C ASN A 327 -17.64 -4.83 3.06
N HIS A 328 -16.52 -4.39 2.47
CA HIS A 328 -16.51 -3.74 1.15
C HIS A 328 -17.11 -4.57 0.03
N PHE A 329 -16.89 -5.90 0.06
CA PHE A 329 -17.43 -6.80 -0.95
C PHE A 329 -18.94 -6.92 -0.84
N ALA A 330 -19.47 -7.07 0.37
CA ALA A 330 -20.90 -7.10 0.63
C ALA A 330 -21.58 -5.79 0.23
N LEU A 331 -20.94 -4.65 0.51
CA LEU A 331 -21.45 -3.33 0.10
C LEU A 331 -21.49 -3.19 -1.43
N LYS A 332 -20.39 -3.53 -2.12
CA LYS A 332 -20.34 -3.53 -3.59
C LYS A 332 -21.36 -4.48 -4.20
N TYR A 333 -21.52 -5.67 -3.64
CA TYR A 333 -22.52 -6.64 -4.07
C TYR A 333 -23.95 -6.09 -3.91
N LYS A 334 -24.26 -5.44 -2.79
CA LYS A 334 -25.56 -4.80 -2.56
C LYS A 334 -25.89 -3.73 -3.62
N LEU A 335 -24.92 -2.90 -3.98
CA LEU A 335 -25.08 -1.90 -5.06
C LEU A 335 -25.29 -2.57 -6.43
N LEU A 336 -24.52 -3.62 -6.73
CA LEU A 336 -24.64 -4.38 -7.97
C LEU A 336 -26.02 -5.05 -8.11
N VAL A 337 -26.51 -5.71 -7.05
CA VAL A 337 -27.85 -6.34 -7.05
C VAL A 337 -28.92 -5.28 -7.32
N ARG A 338 -28.83 -4.11 -6.68
CA ARG A 338 -29.80 -3.03 -6.91
C ARG A 338 -29.77 -2.54 -8.36
N SER A 339 -28.58 -2.37 -8.93
CA SER A 339 -28.42 -2.01 -10.35
C SER A 339 -29.03 -3.05 -11.28
N ASN A 340 -28.82 -4.34 -11.01
CA ASN A 340 -29.38 -5.43 -11.82
C ASN A 340 -30.90 -5.52 -11.73
N GLN A 341 -31.49 -5.25 -10.56
CA GLN A 341 -32.95 -5.19 -10.40
C GLN A 341 -33.57 -4.11 -11.30
N ILE A 342 -33.01 -2.89 -11.28
CA ILE A 342 -33.47 -1.78 -12.11
C ILE A 342 -33.31 -2.11 -13.60
N ALA A 343 -32.16 -2.66 -14.00
CA ALA A 343 -31.91 -3.08 -15.38
C ALA A 343 -32.89 -4.18 -15.85
N PHE A 344 -33.21 -5.14 -14.98
CA PHE A 344 -34.15 -6.22 -15.28
C PHE A 344 -35.59 -5.73 -15.43
N GLU A 345 -36.01 -4.77 -14.59
CA GLU A 345 -37.32 -4.11 -14.72
C GLU A 345 -37.42 -3.35 -16.05
N GLU A 346 -36.37 -2.62 -16.44
CA GLU A 346 -36.36 -1.88 -17.70
C GLU A 346 -36.39 -2.82 -18.92
N LEU A 347 -35.64 -3.92 -18.89
CA LEU A 347 -35.71 -4.95 -19.92
C LEU A 347 -37.13 -5.53 -20.07
N ARG A 348 -37.86 -5.72 -18.95
CA ARG A 348 -39.25 -6.18 -19.00
C ARG A 348 -40.17 -5.16 -19.65
N ARG A 349 -39.99 -3.86 -19.36
CA ARG A 349 -40.78 -2.79 -20.00
C ARG A 349 -40.55 -2.75 -21.50
N LEU A 350 -39.29 -2.83 -21.93
CA LEU A 350 -38.93 -2.82 -23.36
C LEU A 350 -39.50 -4.02 -24.13
N LYS A 351 -39.69 -5.18 -23.48
CA LYS A 351 -40.33 -6.36 -24.10
C LYS A 351 -41.85 -6.23 -24.30
N CYS A 352 -42.48 -5.27 -23.61
CA CYS A 352 -43.91 -5.00 -23.73
C CYS A 352 -44.21 -3.87 -24.73
N LEU A 353 -43.17 -3.24 -25.31
CA LEU A 353 -43.26 -2.38 -26.49
C LEU A 353 -43.26 -3.25 -27.74
#